data_AF-A0A355ERU9-F1
#
_entry.id   AF-A0A355ERU9-F1
#
_cell.length_a   1.000
_cell.length_b   1.000
_cell.length_c   1.000
_cell.angle_alpha   90.00
_cell.angle_beta   90.00
_cell.angle_gamma   90.00
#
_symmetry.space_group_name_H-M   'P 1'
#
loop_
_entity.id
_entity.type
_entity.pdbx_description
1 polymer ?
#
loop_
_entity_poly.entity_id
_entity_poly.type
_entity_poly.pdbx_seq_one_letter_code
_entity_poly.pdbx_strand_id
1 'polypeptide(L)'
;MNRKNTMPHSPEAERAVLGALLLEPQLLTRVRTRLEPRDWYLENHRLLYQAFLDITDAGATPDLLTLQAHLDQAGTLTAIGGLAYLAALDLDLPDISRLDEYAE
;
A
#
# COMPACT_ATOMS: atom_id res chain seq x y z
N MET A 1 12.75 -25.78 12.51
CA MET A 1 13.57 -25.40 11.35
C MET A 1 13.80 -23.89 11.45
N ASN A 2 15.06 -23.43 11.44
CA ASN A 2 15.44 -22.05 11.71
C ASN A 2 15.22 -21.11 10.50
N ARG A 3 14.51 -19.98 10.75
CA ARG A 3 14.69 -18.58 10.30
C ARG A 3 14.88 -18.26 8.79
N LYS A 4 13.97 -17.42 8.27
CA LYS A 4 14.15 -16.25 7.38
C LYS A 4 12.77 -15.58 7.25
N ASN A 5 12.37 -14.66 8.12
CA ASN A 5 12.60 -13.21 7.99
C ASN A 5 12.85 -12.77 6.55
N THR A 6 11.80 -12.73 5.75
CA THR A 6 11.75 -11.92 4.53
C THR A 6 10.46 -11.12 4.58
N MET A 7 10.49 -10.02 5.33
CA MET A 7 9.78 -8.81 4.88
C MET A 7 10.06 -8.65 3.38
N PRO A 8 9.06 -8.31 2.56
CA PRO A 8 9.25 -8.29 1.13
C PRO A 8 10.16 -7.12 0.76
N HIS A 9 11.48 -7.34 0.70
CA HIS A 9 12.40 -6.45 -0.01
C HIS A 9 12.24 -6.60 -1.54
N SER A 10 11.00 -6.80 -2.01
CA SER A 10 10.63 -6.92 -3.42
C SER A 10 9.61 -5.82 -3.73
N PRO A 11 9.94 -4.87 -4.61
CA PRO A 11 9.02 -3.87 -5.13
C PRO A 11 7.69 -4.46 -5.60
N GLU A 12 7.71 -5.67 -6.17
CA GLU A 12 6.54 -6.36 -6.70
C GLU A 12 5.57 -6.78 -5.58
N ALA A 13 6.09 -7.29 -4.47
CA ALA A 13 5.29 -7.71 -3.33
C ALA A 13 4.69 -6.51 -2.58
N GLU A 14 5.46 -5.43 -2.40
CA GLU A 14 4.94 -4.17 -1.87
C GLU A 14 3.80 -3.62 -2.74
N ARG A 15 4.01 -3.61 -4.06
CA ARG A 15 3.00 -3.18 -5.02
C ARG A 15 1.74 -4.02 -4.96
N ALA A 16 1.87 -5.34 -4.78
CA ALA A 16 0.74 -6.26 -4.61
C ALA A 16 -0.07 -5.93 -3.35
N VAL A 17 0.59 -5.64 -2.23
CA VAL A 17 -0.09 -5.23 -0.99
C VAL A 17 -0.84 -3.92 -1.19
N LEU A 18 -0.22 -2.91 -1.83
CA LEU A 18 -0.88 -1.63 -2.10
C LEU A 18 -2.08 -1.77 -3.04
N GLY A 19 -1.96 -2.59 -4.10
CA GLY A 19 -3.07 -2.89 -5.00
C GLY A 19 -4.22 -3.59 -4.28
N ALA A 20 -3.91 -4.57 -3.43
CA ALA A 20 -4.92 -5.24 -2.61
C ALA A 20 -5.64 -4.27 -1.64
N LEU A 21 -4.92 -3.33 -1.04
CA LEU A 21 -5.50 -2.30 -0.17
C LEU A 21 -6.40 -1.33 -0.94
N LEU A 22 -6.11 -1.05 -2.21
CA LEU A 22 -6.93 -0.19 -3.06
C LEU A 22 -8.27 -0.86 -3.41
N LEU A 23 -8.26 -2.16 -3.66
CA LEU A 23 -9.45 -2.95 -4.02
C LEU A 23 -10.29 -3.34 -2.81
N GLU A 24 -9.62 -3.71 -1.72
CA GLU A 24 -10.23 -4.13 -0.47
C GLU A 24 -9.67 -3.31 0.70
N PRO A 25 -10.11 -2.03 0.85
CA PRO A 25 -9.66 -1.16 1.94
C PRO A 25 -9.81 -1.75 3.34
N GLN A 26 -10.78 -2.66 3.54
CA GLN A 26 -10.98 -3.40 4.79
C GLN A 26 -9.75 -4.20 5.23
N LEU A 27 -8.89 -4.63 4.29
CA LEU A 27 -7.66 -5.37 4.58
C LEU A 27 -6.65 -4.51 5.34
N LEU A 28 -6.74 -3.18 5.25
CA LEU A 28 -5.83 -2.27 5.95
C LEU A 28 -5.81 -2.53 7.46
N THR A 29 -6.96 -2.88 8.05
CA THR A 29 -7.06 -3.20 9.48
C THR A 29 -6.20 -4.41 9.85
N ARG A 30 -6.06 -5.39 8.95
CA ARG A 30 -5.19 -6.55 9.15
C ARG A 30 -3.73 -6.20 8.87
N VAL A 31 -3.47 -5.55 7.73
CA VAL A 31 -2.12 -5.18 7.29
C VAL A 31 -1.41 -4.29 8.31
N ARG A 32 -2.11 -3.29 8.87
CA ARG A 32 -1.53 -2.37 9.88
C ARG A 32 -1.13 -3.02 11.20
N THR A 33 -1.54 -4.27 11.45
CA THR A 33 -1.07 -5.03 12.63
C THR A 33 0.28 -5.71 12.41
N ARG A 34 0.75 -5.73 11.16
CA ARG A 34 1.93 -6.47 10.71
C ARG A 34 2.97 -5.59 10.02
N LEU A 35 2.53 -4.55 9.30
CA LEU A 35 3.38 -3.63 8.56
C LEU A 35 3.18 -2.21 9.07
N GLU A 36 4.29 -1.53 9.35
CA GLU A 36 4.36 -0.10 9.58
C GLU A 36 4.96 0.61 8.35
N PRO A 37 4.74 1.92 8.15
CA PRO A 37 5.33 2.67 7.03
C PRO A 37 6.85 2.50 6.90
N ARG A 38 7.56 2.35 8.01
CA ARG A 38 9.02 2.18 8.01
C ARG A 38 9.49 0.86 7.39
N ASP A 39 8.62 -0.16 7.33
CA ASP A 39 8.95 -1.50 6.82
C ASP A 39 8.97 -1.56 5.29
N TRP A 40 8.37 -0.57 4.63
CA TRP A 40 8.39 -0.43 3.18
C TRP A 40 9.78 0.04 2.71
N TYR A 41 10.37 -0.71 1.78
CA TYR A 41 11.66 -0.46 1.16
C TYR A 41 11.61 0.74 0.22
N LEU A 42 10.58 0.83 -0.64
CA LEU A 42 10.46 1.94 -1.57
C LEU A 42 9.77 3.15 -0.91
N GLU A 43 10.38 4.33 -1.07
CA GLU A 43 9.88 5.57 -0.48
C GLU A 43 8.50 5.96 -1.03
N ASN A 44 8.27 5.77 -2.33
CA ASN A 44 6.95 6.01 -2.93
C ASN A 44 5.87 5.11 -2.31
N HIS A 45 6.19 3.85 -2.02
CA HIS A 45 5.26 2.93 -1.39
C HIS A 45 5.01 3.26 0.08
N ARG A 46 6.05 3.69 0.80
CA ARG A 46 5.92 4.21 2.15
C ARG A 46 4.97 5.41 2.21
N LEU A 47 5.15 6.37 1.30
CA LEU A 47 4.29 7.55 1.19
C LEU A 47 2.85 7.16 0.88
N LEU A 48 2.66 6.22 -0.03
CA LEU A 48 1.33 5.76 -0.39
C LEU A 48 0.65 4.99 0.75
N TYR A 49 1.36 4.10 1.43
CA TYR A 49 0.84 3.38 2.60
C TYR A 49 0.48 4.34 3.73
N GLN A 50 1.29 5.38 3.96
CA GLN A 50 0.94 6.44 4.91
C GLN A 50 -0.38 7.14 4.53
N ALA A 51 -0.60 7.43 3.25
CA ALA A 51 -1.87 8.01 2.80
C ALA A 51 -3.08 7.09 3.06
N PHE A 52 -2.93 5.77 2.87
CA PHE A 52 -3.97 4.80 3.24
C PHE A 52 -4.33 4.90 4.73
N LEU A 53 -3.33 4.99 5.60
CA LEU A 53 -3.52 5.13 7.05
C LEU A 53 -4.20 6.45 7.39
N ASP A 54 -3.68 7.58 6.88
CA ASP A 54 -4.19 8.92 7.18
C ASP A 54 -5.68 9.05 6.82
N ILE A 55 -6.07 8.58 5.64
CA ILE A 55 -7.46 8.62 5.16
C ILE A 55 -8.37 7.78 6.06
N THR A 56 -7.91 6.59 6.43
CA THR A 56 -8.67 5.66 7.28
C THR A 56 -8.80 6.18 8.71
N ASP A 57 -7.72 6.76 9.26
CA ASP A 57 -7.71 7.37 10.59
C ASP A 57 -8.58 8.64 10.64
N ALA A 58 -8.75 9.33 9.51
CA ALA A 58 -9.73 10.40 9.35
C ALA A 58 -11.18 9.90 9.19
N GLY A 59 -11.41 8.58 9.21
CA GLY A 59 -12.73 7.96 9.12
C GLY A 59 -13.29 7.85 7.70
N ALA A 60 -12.44 8.03 6.68
CA ALA A 60 -12.79 7.88 5.27
C ALA A 60 -12.26 6.54 4.71
N THR A 61 -12.88 6.05 3.64
CA THR A 61 -12.41 4.86 2.94
C THR A 61 -11.46 5.28 1.83
N PRO A 62 -10.21 4.76 1.79
CA PRO A 62 -9.29 5.06 0.71
C PRO A 62 -9.75 4.41 -0.59
N ASP A 63 -9.78 5.21 -1.65
CA ASP A 63 -10.01 4.85 -3.04
C ASP A 63 -9.08 5.70 -3.94
N LEU A 64 -9.12 5.47 -5.25
CA LEU A 64 -8.22 6.17 -6.19
C LEU A 64 -8.35 7.70 -6.11
N LEU A 65 -9.57 8.21 -5.96
CA LEU A 65 -9.83 9.66 -5.97
C LEU A 65 -9.43 10.31 -4.65
N THR A 66 -9.75 9.68 -3.52
CA THR A 66 -9.38 10.16 -2.19
C THR A 66 -7.87 10.09 -1.96
N LEU A 67 -7.20 9.02 -2.42
CA LEU A 67 -5.74 8.94 -2.39
C LEU A 67 -5.10 10.02 -3.25
N GLN A 68 -5.59 10.22 -4.48
CA GLN A 68 -5.10 11.28 -5.34
C GLN A 68 -5.25 12.64 -4.66
N ALA A 69 -6.42 12.96 -4.11
CA ALA A 69 -6.68 14.23 -3.44
C ALA A 69 -5.78 14.41 -2.21
N HIS A 70 -5.64 13.39 -1.37
CA HIS A 70 -4.79 13.44 -0.17
C HIS A 70 -3.32 13.68 -0.53
N LEU A 71 -2.80 12.95 -1.52
CA LEU A 71 -1.41 13.07 -1.96
C LEU A 71 -1.12 14.38 -2.70
N ASP A 72 -2.10 14.92 -3.42
CA ASP A 72 -2.00 16.23 -4.08
C ASP A 72 -1.97 17.35 -3.03
N GLN A 73 -2.87 17.29 -2.04
CA GLN A 73 -2.87 18.22 -0.90
C GLN A 73 -1.58 18.16 -0.08
N ALA A 74 -1.00 16.95 0.08
CA ALA A 74 0.28 16.75 0.76
C ALA A 74 1.51 17.13 -0.09
N GLY A 75 1.34 17.42 -1.40
CA GLY A 75 2.43 17.71 -2.32
C GLY A 75 3.32 16.51 -2.65
N THR A 76 2.85 15.28 -2.38
CA THR A 76 3.62 14.03 -2.54
C THR A 76 3.16 13.19 -3.73
N LEU A 77 2.09 13.58 -4.44
CA LEU A 77 1.57 12.85 -5.59
C LEU A 77 2.64 12.58 -6.68
N THR A 78 3.46 13.57 -7.00
CA THR A 78 4.55 13.38 -7.97
C THR A 78 5.64 12.44 -7.45
N ALA A 79 5.93 12.48 -6.14
CA ALA A 79 6.94 11.64 -5.51
C ALA A 79 6.56 10.14 -5.56
N ILE A 80 5.25 9.83 -5.62
CA ILE A 80 4.81 8.44 -5.76
C ILE A 80 4.76 7.93 -7.22
N GLY A 81 5.06 8.79 -8.21
CA GLY A 81 4.91 8.46 -9.64
C GLY A 81 3.64 9.03 -10.30
N GLY A 82 2.87 9.84 -9.57
CA GLY A 82 1.68 10.52 -10.07
C GLY A 82 0.44 9.63 -10.19
N LEU A 83 -0.63 10.20 -10.77
CA LEU A 83 -1.90 9.51 -10.96
C LEU A 83 -1.76 8.23 -11.80
N ALA A 84 -0.85 8.23 -12.78
CA ALA A 84 -0.58 7.05 -13.61
C ALA A 84 -0.10 5.85 -12.77
N TYR A 85 0.69 6.09 -11.73
CA TYR A 85 1.14 5.03 -10.85
C TYR A 85 0.00 4.47 -10.00
N LEU A 86 -0.80 5.35 -9.39
CA LEU A 86 -1.98 4.93 -8.61
C LEU A 86 -2.96 4.11 -9.45
N ALA A 87 -3.23 4.54 -10.68
CA ALA A 87 -4.12 3.81 -11.58
C ALA A 87 -3.54 2.46 -12.04
N ALA A 88 -2.21 2.32 -12.08
CA ALA A 88 -1.56 1.05 -12.41
C ALA A 88 -1.62 0.02 -11.26
N LEU A 89 -1.74 0.46 -10.01
CA LEU A 89 -1.89 -0.45 -8.85
C LEU A 89 -3.19 -1.26 -8.89
N ASP A 90 -4.25 -0.68 -9.47
CA ASP A 90 -5.56 -1.31 -9.64
C ASP A 90 -5.52 -2.44 -10.71
N LEU A 91 -4.58 -2.36 -11.65
CA LEU A 91 -4.53 -3.24 -12.84
C LEU A 91 -3.56 -4.42 -12.70
N ASP A 92 -2.59 -4.35 -11.79
CA ASP A 92 -1.42 -5.24 -11.78
C ASP A 92 -1.42 -6.23 -10.59
N LEU A 93 -2.59 -6.79 -10.28
CA LEU A 93 -2.77 -7.80 -9.22
C LEU A 93 -2.07 -9.13 -9.56
N PRO A 94 -1.02 -9.55 -8.82
CA PRO A 94 -0.79 -10.97 -8.64
C PRO A 94 -1.86 -11.55 -7.70
N ASP A 95 -2.22 -12.79 -7.94
CA ASP A 95 -3.27 -13.56 -7.25
C ASP A 95 -3.37 -13.25 -5.73
N ILE A 96 -4.44 -12.54 -5.34
CA ILE A 96 -4.80 -12.13 -3.98
C ILE A 96 -4.84 -13.30 -2.97
N SER A 97 -4.92 -14.54 -3.45
CA SER A 97 -4.83 -15.76 -2.64
C SER A 97 -3.50 -15.90 -1.88
N ARG A 98 -2.49 -15.08 -2.19
CA ARG A 98 -1.16 -15.08 -1.55
C ARG A 98 -0.92 -13.97 -0.54
N LEU A 99 -1.89 -13.11 -0.24
CA LEU A 99 -1.71 -12.03 0.75
C LEU A 99 -1.26 -12.54 2.13
N ASP A 100 -1.74 -13.71 2.54
CA ASP A 100 -1.30 -14.35 3.78
C ASP A 100 0.18 -14.76 3.74
N GLU A 101 0.73 -15.05 2.56
CA GLU A 101 2.14 -15.44 2.31
C GLU A 101 3.09 -14.22 2.37
N TYR A 102 2.60 -13.00 2.11
CA TYR A 102 3.38 -11.75 2.20
C TYR A 102 3.37 -11.12 3.59
N ALA A 103 2.48 -11.55 4.46
CA ALA A 103 2.23 -10.95 5.76
C ALA A 103 2.74 -11.85 6.92
N GLU A 104 3.74 -12.70 6.68
CA GLU A 104 4.40 -13.56 7.70
C GLU A 104 5.89 -13.22 7.89
#